data_AF-A0A438CRH1-F1
#
_entry.id   AF-A0A438CRH1-F1
#
_cell.length_a   1.000
_cell.length_b   1.000
_cell.length_c   1.000
_cell.angle_alpha   90.00
_cell.angle_beta   90.00
_cell.angle_gamma   90.00
#
_symmetry.space_group_name_H-M   'P 1'
#
loop_
_entity.id
_entity.type
_entity.pdbx_description
1 polymer ?
#
loop_
_entity_poly.entity_id
_entity_poly.type
_entity_poly.pdbx_seq_one_letter_code
_entity_poly.pdbx_strand_id
1 'polypeptide(L)'
;MGALSNRKITLRILFPISTFLVFLLSPCLAGNVPANFVFGDSLVDAGNNNYIVSLSKANYIPNGIDFGKPTGRYTNGRTIVDIIGELCSFLLSLLLDSICHRFFELMGMLISFVLLLLNFHPPGQKVGFKDFTPPYLAPTTVGDVVLKGVNYASGGGGILNYTGKIFGGRINLDAQLDNFANTRQDIISRIGAPAALKLFQRSLFSVTIGSNDFINNYLTPILSAAEQKLVSPQTFVGTMISRFRLQLTRLYSLGARRIIVANVGPIGCIPYQRDTTPGVGDDCASLPNQMAQLFNTRLKSLVAELSTSLEGSKFVYADVYNIVDDIIQNYESFGL
;
A
#
# COMPACT_ATOMS: atom_id res chain seq x y z
N MET A 1 -21.09 -22.61 26.58
CA MET A 1 -21.39 -21.94 25.29
C MET A 1 -20.29 -20.99 24.79
N GLY A 2 -19.32 -20.54 25.62
CA GLY A 2 -18.24 -19.62 25.17
C GLY A 2 -17.15 -20.21 24.25
N ALA A 3 -16.76 -21.48 24.40
CA ALA A 3 -15.65 -22.07 23.63
C ALA A 3 -15.97 -22.30 22.13
N LEU A 4 -17.24 -22.53 21.79
CA LEU A 4 -17.71 -22.69 20.40
C LEU A 4 -17.86 -21.33 19.69
N SER A 5 -18.13 -20.25 20.44
CA SER A 5 -18.16 -18.88 19.92
C SER A 5 -16.75 -18.42 19.55
N ASN A 6 -15.77 -18.60 20.45
CA ASN A 6 -14.37 -18.27 20.18
C ASN A 6 -13.82 -19.05 18.98
N ARG A 7 -14.08 -20.35 18.84
CA ARG A 7 -13.63 -21.11 17.65
C ARG A 7 -14.23 -20.60 16.34
N LYS A 8 -15.49 -20.17 16.33
CA LYS A 8 -16.14 -19.60 15.14
C LYS A 8 -15.60 -18.22 14.80
N ILE A 9 -15.26 -17.41 15.80
CA ILE A 9 -14.63 -16.09 15.64
C ILE A 9 -13.18 -16.26 15.13
N THR A 10 -12.39 -17.14 15.75
CA THR A 10 -11.02 -17.47 15.32
C THR A 10 -10.98 -18.01 13.89
N LEU A 11 -11.91 -18.89 13.48
CA LEU A 11 -12.01 -19.31 12.07
C LEU A 11 -12.48 -18.20 11.13
N ARG A 12 -13.36 -17.29 11.57
CA ARG A 12 -13.85 -16.17 10.74
C ARG A 12 -12.81 -15.10 10.48
N ILE A 13 -11.83 -14.91 11.37
CA ILE A 13 -10.74 -13.92 11.25
C ILE A 13 -9.54 -14.52 10.51
N LEU A 14 -9.12 -15.73 10.88
CA LEU A 14 -7.99 -16.39 10.24
C LEU A 14 -8.23 -16.67 8.76
N PHE A 15 -9.47 -16.97 8.33
CA PHE A 15 -9.75 -17.33 6.94
C PHE A 15 -9.63 -16.19 5.92
N PRO A 16 -10.23 -14.99 6.13
CA PRO A 16 -10.05 -13.84 5.23
C PRO A 16 -8.62 -13.26 5.29
N ILE A 17 -7.99 -13.21 6.48
CA ILE A 17 -6.59 -12.76 6.62
C ILE A 17 -5.65 -13.76 5.95
N SER A 18 -5.83 -15.06 6.18
CA SER A 18 -5.07 -16.13 5.50
C SER A 18 -5.28 -16.12 4.00
N THR A 19 -6.50 -15.96 3.49
CA THR A 19 -6.73 -15.89 2.04
C THR A 19 -6.11 -14.62 1.44
N PHE A 20 -6.24 -13.46 2.08
CA PHE A 20 -5.60 -12.22 1.64
C PHE A 20 -4.07 -12.32 1.64
N LEU A 21 -3.47 -12.86 2.71
CA LEU A 21 -2.04 -13.13 2.77
C LEU A 21 -1.62 -14.18 1.76
N VAL A 22 -2.37 -15.26 1.55
CA VAL A 22 -2.08 -16.27 0.52
C VAL A 22 -2.14 -15.64 -0.88
N PHE A 23 -3.05 -14.69 -1.15
CA PHE A 23 -3.11 -13.97 -2.43
C PHE A 23 -1.98 -12.94 -2.60
N LEU A 24 -1.58 -12.23 -1.55
CA LEU A 24 -0.43 -11.30 -1.55
C LEU A 24 0.92 -12.02 -1.59
N LEU A 25 1.01 -13.21 -0.99
CA LEU A 25 2.23 -14.02 -0.89
C LEU A 25 2.35 -15.05 -2.02
N SER A 26 1.27 -15.35 -2.75
CA SER A 26 1.30 -16.23 -3.93
C SER A 26 2.37 -15.81 -4.97
N PRO A 27 2.56 -14.51 -5.29
CA PRO A 27 3.66 -14.05 -6.13
C PRO A 27 5.05 -14.32 -5.53
N CYS A 28 5.16 -14.38 -4.20
CA CYS A 28 6.40 -14.61 -3.46
C CYS A 28 6.73 -16.11 -3.33
N LEU A 29 5.69 -16.96 -3.30
CA LEU A 29 5.80 -18.42 -3.38
C LEU A 29 6.14 -18.91 -4.80
N ALA A 30 5.74 -18.18 -5.85
CA ALA A 30 5.94 -18.55 -7.25
C ALA A 30 7.31 -18.12 -7.84
N GLY A 31 8.23 -17.61 -7.01
CA GLY A 31 9.61 -17.30 -7.39
C GLY A 31 10.14 -16.01 -6.77
N ASN A 32 11.46 -15.96 -6.58
CA ASN A 32 12.21 -14.82 -6.05
C ASN A 32 11.74 -13.49 -6.67
N VAL A 33 11.08 -12.64 -5.86
CA VAL A 33 10.67 -11.27 -6.19
C VAL A 33 11.88 -10.36 -5.97
N PRO A 34 12.57 -9.94 -7.05
CA PRO A 34 13.89 -9.32 -6.92
C PRO A 34 13.84 -7.86 -6.47
N ALA A 35 12.72 -7.18 -6.67
CA ALA A 35 12.54 -5.78 -6.29
C ALA A 35 11.07 -5.46 -5.97
N ASN A 36 10.89 -4.43 -5.13
CA ASN A 36 9.58 -3.90 -4.74
C ASN A 36 9.48 -2.40 -5.08
N PHE A 37 8.65 -2.05 -6.07
CA PHE A 37 8.39 -0.66 -6.47
C PHE A 37 7.05 -0.18 -5.92
N VAL A 38 7.09 0.86 -5.10
CA VAL A 38 5.91 1.30 -4.33
C VAL A 38 5.44 2.66 -4.79
N PHE A 39 4.15 2.78 -5.06
CA PHE A 39 3.45 4.02 -5.43
C PHE A 39 2.32 4.22 -4.44
N GLY A 40 2.07 5.46 -4.05
CA GLY A 40 0.97 5.71 -3.12
C GLY A 40 0.96 7.05 -2.43
N ASP A 41 0.17 7.10 -1.37
CA ASP A 41 0.09 8.23 -0.46
C ASP A 41 0.82 7.95 0.88
N SER A 42 0.44 8.67 1.93
CA SER A 42 0.98 8.55 3.28
C SER A 42 0.91 7.13 3.85
N LEU A 43 -0.03 6.29 3.41
CA LEU A 43 -0.18 4.91 3.90
C LEU A 43 1.04 4.03 3.61
N VAL A 44 1.82 4.40 2.59
CA VAL A 44 2.98 3.64 2.14
C VAL A 44 4.21 4.54 1.89
N ASP A 45 4.21 5.79 2.36
CA ASP A 45 5.36 6.70 2.22
C ASP A 45 6.51 6.26 3.13
N ALA A 46 7.70 6.07 2.54
CA ALA A 46 8.93 5.71 3.25
C ALA A 46 9.76 6.93 3.71
N GLY A 47 9.26 8.15 3.52
CA GLY A 47 9.86 9.41 3.93
C GLY A 47 10.19 10.39 2.79
N ASN A 48 9.58 10.24 1.61
CA ASN A 48 9.79 11.18 0.48
C ASN A 48 9.41 12.60 0.87
N ASN A 49 8.34 12.77 1.64
CA ASN A 49 7.84 14.07 2.06
C ASN A 49 8.86 14.89 2.90
N ASN A 50 9.88 14.25 3.48
CA ASN A 50 10.93 14.96 4.21
C ASN A 50 11.83 15.80 3.30
N TYR A 51 11.93 15.43 2.02
CA TYR A 51 12.80 16.06 1.02
C TYR A 51 12.12 17.14 0.19
N ILE A 52 10.85 17.45 0.48
CA ILE A 52 10.07 18.48 -0.20
C ILE A 52 9.55 19.52 0.80
N VAL A 53 9.25 20.71 0.32
CA VAL A 53 8.61 21.77 1.12
C VAL A 53 7.12 21.47 1.20
N SER A 54 6.71 20.79 2.27
CA SER A 54 5.35 20.31 2.49
C SER A 54 4.91 20.52 3.93
N LEU A 55 3.61 20.76 4.13
CA LEU A 55 2.94 20.66 5.43
C LEU A 55 2.58 19.22 5.79
N SER A 56 2.52 18.32 4.81
CA SER A 56 2.32 16.89 5.02
C SER A 56 3.69 16.26 5.27
N LYS A 57 4.13 16.22 6.52
CA LYS A 57 5.36 15.52 6.94
C LYS A 57 5.05 14.63 8.14
N ALA A 58 5.81 13.54 8.27
CA ALA A 58 5.77 12.61 9.41
C ALA A 58 7.16 12.45 10.04
N ASN A 59 7.92 13.55 10.13
CA ASN A 59 9.25 13.62 10.72
C ASN A 59 9.25 14.08 12.19
N TYR A 60 8.15 13.84 12.89
CA TYR A 60 7.95 14.18 14.30
C TYR A 60 7.24 13.05 15.05
N ILE A 61 7.46 12.97 16.36
CA ILE A 61 6.84 12.01 17.29
C ILE A 61 5.30 12.22 17.28
N PRO A 62 4.47 11.16 17.31
CA PRO A 62 4.81 9.75 17.61
C PRO A 62 5.31 8.92 16.43
N ASN A 63 5.38 9.48 15.22
CA ASN A 63 5.81 8.72 14.05
C ASN A 63 7.23 8.16 14.24
N GLY A 64 7.43 6.90 13.89
CA GLY A 64 8.70 6.18 14.02
C GLY A 64 9.14 5.86 15.46
N ILE A 65 8.27 5.97 16.47
CA ILE A 65 8.62 5.63 17.86
C ILE A 65 9.11 4.17 18.02
N ASP A 66 8.57 3.22 17.25
CA ASP A 66 8.99 1.81 17.26
C ASP A 66 10.38 1.62 16.62
N PHE A 67 10.83 2.59 15.83
CA PHE A 67 12.20 2.68 15.32
C PHE A 67 13.14 3.50 16.23
N GLY A 68 12.61 4.04 17.34
CA GLY A 68 13.32 4.95 18.25
C GLY A 68 13.48 6.38 17.71
N LYS A 69 13.02 6.69 16.49
CA LYS A 69 13.07 8.04 15.90
C LYS A 69 12.13 8.16 14.68
N PRO A 70 11.64 9.37 14.37
CA PRO A 70 10.87 9.60 13.14
C PRO A 70 11.63 9.21 11.88
N THR A 71 10.97 8.46 11.01
CA THR A 71 11.54 7.99 9.72
C THR A 71 10.91 8.67 8.51
N GLY A 72 9.85 9.46 8.71
CA GLY A 72 9.02 10.00 7.62
C GLY A 72 7.86 9.10 7.20
N ARG A 73 7.72 7.91 7.80
CA ARG A 73 6.52 7.06 7.70
C ARG A 73 5.40 7.63 8.56
N TYR A 74 4.17 7.63 8.07
CA TYR A 74 2.97 8.12 8.78
C TYR A 74 2.42 7.08 9.76
N THR A 75 3.30 6.51 10.58
CA THR A 75 2.98 5.48 11.57
C THR A 75 4.10 5.41 12.61
N ASN A 76 3.83 4.76 13.74
CA ASN A 76 4.80 4.49 14.79
C ASN A 76 5.95 3.58 14.33
N GLY A 77 5.71 2.72 13.33
CA GLY A 77 6.67 1.71 12.89
C GLY A 77 6.63 1.43 11.39
N ARG A 78 6.56 0.15 11.05
CA ARG A 78 6.56 -0.35 9.65
C ARG A 78 5.25 -0.02 8.94
N THR A 79 5.33 0.29 7.66
CA THR A 79 4.17 0.36 6.76
C THR A 79 3.84 -1.04 6.23
N ILE A 80 2.66 -1.22 5.62
CA ILE A 80 2.27 -2.52 5.06
C ILE A 80 3.23 -3.01 3.97
N VAL A 81 3.82 -2.09 3.18
CA VAL A 81 4.78 -2.44 2.13
C VAL A 81 6.14 -2.88 2.69
N ASP A 82 6.52 -2.38 3.87
CA ASP A 82 7.70 -2.87 4.59
C ASP A 82 7.49 -4.32 5.03
N ILE A 83 6.32 -4.60 5.62
CA ILE A 83 5.94 -5.95 6.07
C ILE A 83 5.87 -6.93 4.90
N ILE A 84 5.26 -6.53 3.77
CA ILE A 84 5.21 -7.36 2.56
C ILE A 84 6.62 -7.67 2.04
N GLY A 85 7.51 -6.67 2.02
CA GLY A 85 8.91 -6.86 1.61
C GLY A 85 9.65 -7.87 2.48
N GLU A 86 9.50 -7.77 3.80
CA GLU A 86 10.08 -8.71 4.77
C GLU A 86 9.55 -10.14 4.56
N LEU A 87 8.22 -10.31 4.48
CA LEU A 87 7.58 -11.62 4.31
C LEU A 87 7.99 -12.31 3.01
N CYS A 88 8.02 -11.59 1.89
CA CYS A 88 8.41 -12.16 0.60
C CYS A 88 9.86 -12.61 0.57
N SER A 89 10.72 -11.95 1.36
CA SER A 89 12.11 -12.32 1.51
C SER A 89 12.31 -13.50 2.46
N PHE A 90 11.50 -13.58 3.53
CA PHE A 90 11.50 -14.71 4.47
C PHE A 90 11.05 -16.03 3.81
N LEU A 91 10.01 -15.98 2.97
CA LEU A 91 9.57 -17.16 2.20
C LEU A 91 10.64 -17.63 1.21
N LEU A 92 11.39 -16.70 0.61
CA LEU A 92 12.49 -17.02 -0.27
C LEU A 92 13.66 -17.70 0.46
N SER A 93 14.01 -17.24 1.67
CA SER A 93 15.05 -17.91 2.47
C SER A 93 14.65 -19.33 2.85
N LEU A 94 13.38 -19.56 3.20
CA LEU A 94 12.88 -20.91 3.52
C LEU A 94 12.91 -21.84 2.30
N LEU A 95 12.64 -21.34 1.09
CA LEU A 95 12.72 -22.14 -0.14
C LEU A 95 14.16 -22.49 -0.54
N LEU A 96 15.14 -21.63 -0.22
CA LEU A 96 16.56 -21.93 -0.41
C LEU A 96 17.08 -22.93 0.63
N ASP A 97 16.56 -22.87 1.86
CA ASP A 97 16.89 -23.82 2.93
C ASP A 97 16.19 -25.18 2.78
N SER A 98 15.10 -25.27 1.98
CA SER A 98 14.35 -26.52 1.76
C SER A 98 15.10 -27.59 0.93
N ILE A 99 16.35 -27.32 0.52
CA ILE A 99 17.29 -28.36 0.06
C ILE A 99 17.97 -29.07 1.26
N CYS A 100 17.91 -28.51 2.46
CA CYS A 100 18.42 -29.10 3.71
C CYS A 100 17.28 -29.42 4.68
N HIS A 101 16.89 -30.70 4.69
CA HIS A 101 16.12 -31.40 5.72
C HIS A 101 14.59 -31.15 5.80
N ARG A 102 13.86 -32.05 5.14
CA ARG A 102 12.55 -32.56 5.58
C ARG A 102 12.58 -32.95 7.06
N PHE A 103 11.89 -32.21 7.95
CA PHE A 103 11.12 -32.81 9.09
C PHE A 103 10.31 -31.84 9.99
N PHE A 104 10.27 -30.51 9.78
CA PHE A 104 9.56 -29.59 10.71
C PHE A 104 8.63 -28.57 10.01
N GLU A 105 7.88 -29.00 9.00
CA GLU A 105 6.91 -28.14 8.30
C GLU A 105 5.49 -28.32 8.86
N LEU A 106 5.05 -27.40 9.72
CA LEU A 106 3.66 -26.92 9.88
C LEU A 106 3.47 -26.17 11.22
N MET A 107 4.12 -26.63 12.30
CA MET A 107 4.02 -25.96 13.61
C MET A 107 4.94 -24.73 13.72
N GLY A 108 6.12 -24.74 13.09
CA GLY A 108 7.06 -23.60 13.13
C GLY A 108 6.55 -22.35 12.40
N MET A 109 5.85 -22.54 11.26
CA MET A 109 5.29 -21.43 10.49
C MET A 109 4.19 -20.69 11.26
N LEU A 110 3.33 -21.39 11.98
CA LEU A 110 2.29 -20.76 12.79
C LEU A 110 2.86 -19.98 13.98
N ILE A 111 3.92 -20.49 14.62
CA ILE A 111 4.54 -19.85 15.78
C ILE A 111 5.29 -18.58 15.37
N SER A 112 6.09 -18.62 14.29
CA SER A 112 6.78 -17.41 13.80
C SER A 112 5.81 -16.36 13.26
N PHE A 113 4.69 -16.79 12.68
CA PHE A 113 3.66 -15.88 12.14
C PHE A 113 2.83 -15.21 13.24
N VAL A 114 2.55 -15.94 14.33
CA VAL A 114 1.93 -15.39 15.55
C VAL A 114 2.90 -14.43 16.26
N LEU A 115 4.20 -14.72 16.33
CA LEU A 115 5.20 -13.83 16.91
C LEU A 115 5.39 -12.53 16.11
N LEU A 116 5.30 -12.59 14.78
CA LEU A 116 5.38 -11.42 13.90
C LEU A 116 4.15 -10.50 14.01
N LEU A 117 2.96 -11.07 14.24
CA LEU A 117 1.72 -10.32 14.46
C LEU A 117 1.64 -9.73 15.88
N LEU A 118 2.33 -10.32 16.86
CA LEU A 118 2.31 -9.91 18.27
C LEU A 118 3.47 -8.97 18.68
N ASN A 119 4.19 -8.35 17.74
CA ASN A 119 5.37 -7.52 18.02
C ASN A 119 6.46 -8.20 18.87
N PHE A 120 6.50 -9.53 18.91
CA PHE A 120 7.56 -10.26 19.60
C PHE A 120 8.68 -10.58 18.61
N HIS A 121 9.69 -9.71 18.58
CA HIS A 121 10.99 -10.06 18.03
C HIS A 121 11.88 -10.57 19.17
N PRO A 122 12.35 -11.83 19.18
CA PRO A 122 13.52 -12.16 19.96
C PRO A 122 14.69 -11.29 19.47
N PRO A 123 15.52 -10.74 20.36
CA PRO A 123 16.64 -9.90 19.96
C PRO A 123 17.61 -10.74 19.12
N GLY A 124 17.70 -10.45 17.82
CA GLY A 124 18.80 -10.96 16.98
C GLY A 124 18.47 -11.70 15.67
N GLN A 125 17.22 -11.82 15.22
CA GLN A 125 16.96 -12.53 13.95
C GLN A 125 16.50 -11.60 12.82
N LYS A 126 17.45 -11.22 11.96
CA LYS A 126 17.25 -10.49 10.69
C LYS A 126 17.04 -11.49 9.56
N VAL A 127 15.85 -11.53 8.97
CA VAL A 127 15.59 -12.29 7.73
C VAL A 127 14.62 -11.48 6.86
N GLY A 128 15.12 -10.94 5.74
CA GLY A 128 14.35 -10.11 4.82
C GLY A 128 15.23 -9.41 3.77
N PHE A 129 14.66 -8.61 2.83
CA PHE A 129 15.42 -7.54 2.15
C PHE A 129 16.20 -6.84 3.27
N LYS A 130 17.53 -6.84 3.18
CA LYS A 130 18.38 -6.46 4.32
C LYS A 130 18.01 -5.07 4.88
N ASP A 131 17.36 -4.25 4.04
CA ASP A 131 16.89 -2.89 4.26
C ASP A 131 15.48 -2.70 3.63
N PHE A 132 14.64 -1.84 4.21
CA PHE A 132 13.32 -1.47 3.67
C PHE A 132 13.43 -0.80 2.29
N THR A 133 12.34 -0.84 1.49
CA THR A 133 12.28 -0.10 0.21
C THR A 133 12.51 1.40 0.46
N PRO A 134 13.60 1.99 -0.07
CA PRO A 134 13.98 3.35 0.28
C PRO A 134 13.15 4.40 -0.46
N PRO A 135 12.95 5.60 0.13
CA PRO A 135 12.25 6.70 -0.54
C PRO A 135 13.07 7.23 -1.73
N TYR A 136 12.42 7.45 -2.87
CA TYR A 136 13.01 7.96 -4.10
C TYR A 136 13.86 9.21 -3.91
N LEU A 137 13.39 10.16 -3.09
CA LEU A 137 14.07 11.45 -2.90
C LEU A 137 15.24 11.41 -1.91
N ALA A 138 15.50 10.29 -1.24
CA ALA A 138 16.66 10.21 -0.37
C ALA A 138 17.97 10.23 -1.18
N PRO A 139 18.99 11.02 -0.77
CA PRO A 139 20.30 11.03 -1.42
C PRO A 139 20.99 9.67 -1.47
N THR A 140 20.60 8.75 -0.59
CA THR A 140 21.10 7.37 -0.52
C THR A 140 20.42 6.42 -1.50
N THR A 141 19.33 6.83 -2.16
CA THR A 141 18.57 6.01 -3.13
C THR A 141 19.18 6.14 -4.52
N VAL A 142 20.42 5.69 -4.63
CA VAL A 142 21.26 5.76 -5.84
C VAL A 142 22.06 4.47 -5.98
N GLY A 143 22.69 4.26 -7.13
CA GLY A 143 23.57 3.11 -7.27
C GLY A 143 22.79 1.80 -7.41
N ASP A 144 23.38 0.71 -6.92
CA ASP A 144 22.74 -0.61 -6.95
C ASP A 144 21.54 -0.73 -5.99
N VAL A 145 21.32 0.26 -5.13
CA VAL A 145 20.17 0.32 -4.22
C VAL A 145 18.86 0.25 -5.00
N VAL A 146 18.78 0.96 -6.13
CA VAL A 146 17.56 1.02 -6.96
C VAL A 146 17.19 -0.33 -7.61
N LEU A 147 18.15 -1.26 -7.71
CA LEU A 147 17.92 -2.60 -8.27
C LEU A 147 17.04 -3.48 -7.36
N LYS A 148 16.89 -3.12 -6.08
CA LYS A 148 16.02 -3.80 -5.11
C LYS A 148 14.64 -3.16 -4.99
N GLY A 149 14.39 -2.09 -5.74
CA GLY A 149 13.12 -1.36 -5.72
C GLY A 149 13.23 -0.03 -4.99
N VAL A 150 12.24 0.81 -5.22
CA VAL A 150 12.19 2.21 -4.76
C VAL A 150 10.75 2.57 -4.40
N ASN A 151 10.60 3.39 -3.37
CA ASN A 151 9.32 3.90 -2.90
C ASN A 151 9.12 5.34 -3.40
N TYR A 152 8.11 5.54 -4.25
CA TYR A 152 7.75 6.83 -4.84
C TYR A 152 6.57 7.50 -4.13
N ALA A 153 5.99 6.86 -3.11
CA ALA A 153 4.79 7.34 -2.45
C ALA A 153 5.03 8.67 -1.73
N SER A 154 3.98 9.47 -1.58
CA SER A 154 4.06 10.80 -0.99
C SER A 154 2.79 11.15 -0.22
N GLY A 155 2.94 11.51 1.05
CA GLY A 155 1.85 12.06 1.85
C GLY A 155 1.13 13.22 1.16
N GLY A 156 -0.21 13.18 1.17
CA GLY A 156 -1.06 14.14 0.46
C GLY A 156 -1.15 13.94 -1.06
N GLY A 157 -0.41 12.99 -1.64
CA GLY A 157 -0.53 12.63 -3.06
C GLY A 157 -1.89 12.01 -3.40
N GLY A 158 -2.34 12.19 -4.63
CA GLY A 158 -3.60 11.63 -5.15
C GLY A 158 -3.49 11.14 -6.59
N ILE A 159 -4.56 10.50 -7.05
CA ILE A 159 -4.78 10.10 -8.44
C ILE A 159 -4.86 11.36 -9.33
N LEU A 160 -5.55 12.39 -8.85
CA LEU A 160 -5.69 13.65 -9.53
C LEU A 160 -4.53 14.60 -9.17
N ASN A 161 -3.96 15.27 -10.16
CA ASN A 161 -2.76 16.09 -9.98
C ASN A 161 -2.93 17.27 -9.02
N TYR A 162 -4.18 17.73 -8.84
CA TYR A 162 -4.52 18.85 -7.97
C TYR A 162 -4.84 18.44 -6.53
N THR A 163 -4.98 17.15 -6.25
CA THR A 163 -5.22 16.63 -4.90
C THR A 163 -4.09 17.03 -3.94
N GLY A 164 -4.46 17.36 -2.69
CA GLY A 164 -3.50 17.67 -1.63
C GLY A 164 -2.75 18.99 -1.80
N LYS A 165 -3.18 19.88 -2.70
CA LYS A 165 -2.59 21.23 -2.89
C LYS A 165 -2.49 22.04 -1.60
N ILE A 166 -3.41 21.83 -0.66
CA ILE A 166 -3.43 22.49 0.65
C ILE A 166 -2.15 22.25 1.46
N PHE A 167 -1.40 21.17 1.18
CA PHE A 167 -0.17 20.84 1.88
C PHE A 167 1.09 21.42 1.22
N GLY A 168 0.97 22.17 0.13
CA GLY A 168 2.12 22.66 -0.64
C GLY A 168 2.76 21.54 -1.46
N GLY A 169 4.01 21.17 -1.15
CA GLY A 169 4.73 20.09 -1.85
C GLY A 169 4.10 18.72 -1.62
N ARG A 170 3.89 17.98 -2.71
CA ARG A 170 3.38 16.60 -2.74
C ARG A 170 3.68 15.99 -4.10
N ILE A 171 3.84 14.67 -4.17
CA ILE A 171 4.08 13.93 -5.42
C ILE A 171 2.78 13.20 -5.80
N ASN A 172 2.04 13.72 -6.78
CA ASN A 172 0.86 13.03 -7.33
C ASN A 172 1.27 11.80 -8.17
N LEU A 173 0.33 10.90 -8.45
CA LEU A 173 0.67 9.62 -9.09
C LEU A 173 1.36 9.76 -10.45
N ASP A 174 1.03 10.77 -11.27
CA ASP A 174 1.74 10.98 -12.53
C ASP A 174 3.22 11.33 -12.31
N ALA A 175 3.51 12.19 -11.34
CA ALA A 175 4.88 12.52 -10.96
C ALA A 175 5.60 11.30 -10.33
N GLN A 176 4.88 10.44 -9.59
CA GLN A 176 5.47 9.17 -9.10
C GLN A 176 5.84 8.24 -10.26
N LEU A 177 5.00 8.16 -11.31
CA LEU A 177 5.29 7.41 -12.52
C LEU A 177 6.46 8.02 -13.33
N ASP A 178 6.59 9.35 -13.34
CA ASP A 178 7.77 10.03 -13.92
C ASP A 178 9.05 9.66 -13.16
N ASN A 179 9.01 9.67 -11.82
CA ASN A 179 10.13 9.26 -10.98
C ASN A 179 10.52 7.79 -11.21
N PHE A 180 9.53 6.89 -11.40
CA PHE A 180 9.81 5.52 -11.80
C PHE A 180 10.39 5.44 -13.21
N ALA A 181 9.92 6.22 -14.17
CA ALA A 181 10.49 6.25 -15.52
C ALA A 181 11.96 6.68 -15.50
N ASN A 182 12.34 7.64 -14.65
CA ASN A 182 13.74 8.03 -14.42
C ASN A 182 14.55 6.87 -13.81
N THR A 183 14.03 6.27 -12.75
CA THR A 183 14.68 5.12 -12.09
C THR A 183 14.84 3.94 -13.05
N ARG A 184 13.87 3.71 -13.92
CA ARG A 184 13.94 2.69 -14.98
C ARG A 184 15.10 2.94 -15.92
N GLN A 185 15.37 4.18 -16.31
CA GLN A 185 16.52 4.50 -17.15
C GLN A 185 17.84 4.29 -16.42
N ASP A 186 17.94 4.63 -15.12
CA ASP A 186 19.13 4.34 -14.31
C ASP A 186 19.36 2.82 -14.17
N ILE A 187 18.31 2.03 -13.98
CA ILE A 187 18.43 0.57 -13.97
C ILE A 187 18.91 0.05 -15.34
N ILE A 188 18.35 0.55 -16.44
CA ILE A 188 18.76 0.15 -17.79
C ILE A 188 20.23 0.49 -18.07
N SER A 189 20.70 1.67 -17.66
CA SER A 189 22.09 2.07 -17.85
C SER A 189 23.06 1.21 -17.04
N ARG A 190 22.62 0.65 -15.90
CA ARG A 190 23.42 -0.20 -15.02
C ARG A 190 23.54 -1.65 -15.48
N ILE A 191 22.40 -2.28 -15.77
CA ILE A 191 22.36 -3.73 -16.02
C ILE A 191 22.01 -4.09 -17.47
N GLY A 192 21.78 -3.09 -18.33
CA GLY A 192 21.38 -3.26 -19.71
C GLY A 192 19.88 -3.52 -19.86
N ALA A 193 19.33 -3.15 -21.02
CA ALA A 193 17.89 -3.23 -21.30
C ALA A 193 17.30 -4.65 -21.16
N PRO A 194 17.95 -5.74 -21.64
CA PRO A 194 17.40 -7.09 -21.49
C PRO A 194 17.29 -7.54 -20.02
N ALA A 195 18.32 -7.26 -19.20
CA ALA A 195 18.31 -7.63 -17.79
C ALA A 195 17.32 -6.78 -16.99
N ALA A 196 17.23 -5.48 -17.30
CA ALA A 196 16.26 -4.57 -16.70
C ALA A 196 14.82 -5.01 -16.99
N LEU A 197 14.51 -5.40 -18.23
CA LEU A 197 13.19 -5.92 -18.58
C LEU A 197 12.83 -7.17 -17.74
N LYS A 198 13.78 -8.11 -17.61
CA LYS A 198 13.59 -9.32 -16.78
C LYS A 198 13.41 -8.98 -15.30
N LEU A 199 14.12 -7.97 -14.79
CA LEU A 199 13.95 -7.45 -13.43
C LEU A 199 12.52 -6.94 -13.24
N PHE A 200 12.06 -6.01 -14.08
CA PHE A 200 10.72 -5.42 -13.95
C PHE A 200 9.60 -6.45 -14.09
N GLN A 201 9.68 -7.40 -15.04
CA GLN A 201 8.65 -8.43 -15.22
C GLN A 201 8.48 -9.34 -13.99
N ARG A 202 9.54 -9.51 -13.18
CA ARG A 202 9.54 -10.34 -11.97
C ARG A 202 9.28 -9.56 -10.69
N SER A 203 9.49 -8.24 -10.72
CA SER A 203 9.35 -7.35 -9.56
C SER A 203 7.89 -7.14 -9.17
N LEU A 204 7.68 -6.76 -7.92
CA LEU A 204 6.37 -6.36 -7.42
C LEU A 204 6.17 -4.86 -7.58
N PHE A 205 4.97 -4.47 -8.00
CA PHE A 205 4.53 -3.10 -8.08
C PHE A 205 3.28 -2.95 -7.21
N SER A 206 3.31 -2.09 -6.20
CA SER A 206 2.14 -1.83 -5.35
C SER A 206 1.68 -0.38 -5.49
N VAL A 207 0.38 -0.18 -5.64
CA VAL A 207 -0.25 1.14 -5.75
C VAL A 207 -1.31 1.29 -4.66
N THR A 208 -1.08 2.23 -3.74
CA THR A 208 -2.00 2.52 -2.62
C THR A 208 -2.29 4.03 -2.59
N ILE A 209 -3.33 4.45 -3.32
CA ILE A 209 -3.65 5.86 -3.50
C ILE A 209 -5.14 6.05 -3.78
N GLY A 210 -5.67 7.24 -3.47
CA GLY A 210 -7.05 7.64 -3.79
C GLY A 210 -7.80 8.24 -2.60
N SER A 211 -7.37 7.94 -1.37
CA SER A 211 -8.01 8.46 -0.15
C SER A 211 -8.03 10.00 -0.13
N ASN A 212 -6.88 10.61 -0.44
CA ASN A 212 -6.70 12.06 -0.48
C ASN A 212 -7.57 12.77 -1.52
N ASP A 213 -7.92 12.12 -2.63
CA ASP A 213 -8.78 12.71 -3.66
C ASP A 213 -10.20 12.98 -3.10
N PHE A 214 -10.60 12.24 -2.07
CA PHE A 214 -11.79 12.54 -1.29
C PHE A 214 -11.48 13.54 -0.18
N ILE A 215 -10.67 13.17 0.81
CA ILE A 215 -10.56 13.90 2.08
C ILE A 215 -9.75 15.20 2.01
N ASN A 216 -8.84 15.30 1.05
CA ASN A 216 -7.93 16.44 0.86
C ASN A 216 -8.16 17.12 -0.50
N ASN A 217 -9.34 16.91 -1.07
CA ASN A 217 -9.78 17.53 -2.30
C ASN A 217 -11.32 17.66 -2.31
N TYR A 218 -12.06 16.66 -2.80
CA TYR A 218 -13.51 16.80 -3.05
C TYR A 218 -14.35 17.11 -1.80
N LEU A 219 -13.99 16.55 -0.64
CA LEU A 219 -14.71 16.73 0.63
C LEU A 219 -14.12 17.83 1.52
N THR A 220 -13.16 18.62 1.02
CA THR A 220 -12.51 19.67 1.82
C THR A 220 -13.50 20.83 2.09
N PRO A 221 -13.88 21.08 3.36
CA PRO A 221 -14.86 22.12 3.68
C PRO A 221 -14.42 23.50 3.16
N ILE A 222 -15.40 24.31 2.73
CA ILE A 222 -15.24 25.67 2.19
C ILE A 222 -14.53 25.70 0.82
N LEU A 223 -13.39 25.02 0.69
CA LEU A 223 -12.55 25.03 -0.52
C LEU A 223 -13.22 24.35 -1.71
N SER A 224 -13.93 23.24 -1.51
CA SER A 224 -14.60 22.52 -2.61
C SER A 224 -16.12 22.72 -2.65
N ALA A 225 -16.70 23.58 -1.81
CA ALA A 225 -18.15 23.71 -1.67
C ALA A 225 -18.87 24.14 -2.96
N ALA A 226 -18.23 24.98 -3.78
CA ALA A 226 -18.76 25.36 -5.09
C ALA A 226 -18.66 24.22 -6.11
N GLU A 227 -17.54 23.49 -6.11
CA GLU A 227 -17.31 22.36 -7.01
C GLU A 227 -18.27 21.20 -6.70
N GLN A 228 -18.52 20.90 -5.43
CA GLN A 228 -19.49 19.87 -5.01
C GLN A 228 -20.94 20.15 -5.47
N LYS A 229 -21.29 21.42 -5.73
CA LYS A 229 -22.60 21.79 -6.29
C LYS A 229 -22.68 21.57 -7.80
N LEU A 230 -21.54 21.57 -8.48
CA LEU A 230 -21.45 21.47 -9.94
C LEU A 230 -21.11 20.05 -10.40
N VAL A 231 -20.37 19.30 -9.57
CA VAL A 231 -19.86 17.97 -9.87
C VAL A 231 -20.46 17.00 -8.88
N SER A 232 -21.25 16.04 -9.37
CA SER A 232 -21.80 14.98 -8.51
C SER A 232 -20.72 13.98 -8.09
N PRO A 233 -20.91 13.25 -6.97
CA PRO A 233 -20.00 12.19 -6.55
C PRO A 233 -19.72 11.14 -7.65
N GLN A 234 -20.73 10.79 -8.45
CA GLN A 234 -20.62 9.82 -9.53
C GLN A 234 -19.73 10.32 -10.68
N THR A 235 -19.83 11.60 -11.02
CA THR A 235 -18.99 12.26 -12.03
C THR A 235 -17.55 12.41 -11.54
N PHE A 236 -17.38 12.82 -10.28
CA PHE A 236 -16.06 12.92 -9.66
C PHE A 236 -15.34 11.57 -9.64
N VAL A 237 -15.99 10.52 -9.11
CA VAL A 237 -15.44 9.16 -9.10
C VAL A 237 -15.19 8.65 -10.53
N GLY A 238 -16.06 8.98 -11.50
CA GLY A 238 -15.84 8.64 -12.91
C GLY A 238 -14.56 9.26 -13.48
N THR A 239 -14.26 10.50 -13.09
CA THR A 239 -13.03 11.21 -13.47
C THR A 239 -11.80 10.53 -12.84
N MET A 240 -11.86 10.21 -11.54
CA MET A 240 -10.80 9.46 -10.85
C MET A 240 -10.51 8.12 -11.53
N ILE A 241 -11.53 7.31 -11.80
CA ILE A 241 -11.37 6.00 -12.44
C ILE A 241 -10.78 6.13 -13.85
N SER A 242 -11.24 7.12 -14.63
CA SER A 242 -10.69 7.38 -15.96
C SER A 242 -9.21 7.78 -15.91
N ARG A 243 -8.82 8.65 -14.96
CA ARG A 243 -7.42 9.03 -14.78
C ARG A 243 -6.58 7.85 -14.30
N PHE A 244 -7.10 7.07 -13.36
CA PHE A 244 -6.38 5.95 -12.78
C PHE A 244 -6.15 4.82 -13.79
N ARG A 245 -7.11 4.57 -14.70
CA ARG A 245 -6.91 3.66 -15.85
C ARG A 245 -5.68 4.06 -16.65
N LEU A 246 -5.55 5.35 -17.02
CA LEU A 246 -4.40 5.84 -17.80
C LEU A 246 -3.08 5.65 -17.05
N GLN A 247 -3.06 5.93 -15.75
CA GLN A 247 -1.87 5.80 -14.90
C GLN A 247 -1.44 4.33 -14.72
N LEU A 248 -2.39 3.41 -14.50
CA LEU A 248 -2.11 1.98 -14.39
C LEU A 248 -1.64 1.38 -15.74
N THR A 249 -2.26 1.77 -16.85
CA THR A 249 -1.81 1.39 -18.19
C THR A 249 -0.40 1.94 -18.47
N ARG A 250 -0.10 3.18 -18.05
CA ARG A 250 1.24 3.74 -18.15
C ARG A 250 2.27 2.94 -17.35
N LEU A 251 1.94 2.52 -16.13
CA LEU A 251 2.81 1.68 -15.31
C LEU A 251 3.12 0.34 -16.01
N TYR A 252 2.11 -0.30 -16.61
CA TYR A 252 2.30 -1.49 -17.43
C TYR A 252 3.23 -1.24 -18.64
N SER A 253 3.04 -0.12 -19.35
CA SER A 253 3.89 0.27 -20.49
C SER A 253 5.35 0.53 -20.08
N LEU A 254 5.59 0.91 -18.82
CA LEU A 254 6.94 1.05 -18.26
C LEU A 254 7.60 -0.30 -17.90
N GLY A 255 6.87 -1.42 -18.00
CA GLY A 255 7.42 -2.78 -17.83
C GLY A 255 6.87 -3.54 -16.62
N ALA A 256 5.97 -2.93 -15.84
CA ALA A 256 5.34 -3.61 -14.73
C ALA A 256 4.45 -4.77 -15.21
N ARG A 257 4.54 -5.92 -14.55
CA ARG A 257 3.71 -7.10 -14.86
C ARG A 257 2.98 -7.68 -13.66
N ARG A 258 3.47 -7.47 -12.44
CA ARG A 258 2.83 -7.95 -11.21
C ARG A 258 2.42 -6.74 -10.38
N ILE A 259 1.16 -6.33 -10.52
CA ILE A 259 0.67 -5.04 -10.01
C ILE A 259 -0.41 -5.31 -8.96
N ILE A 260 -0.20 -4.87 -7.74
CA ILE A 260 -1.20 -4.86 -6.67
C ILE A 260 -1.78 -3.45 -6.58
N VAL A 261 -3.10 -3.34 -6.64
CA VAL A 261 -3.81 -2.08 -6.50
C VAL A 261 -4.72 -2.17 -5.28
N ALA A 262 -4.39 -1.39 -4.25
CA ALA A 262 -5.21 -1.30 -3.05
C ALA A 262 -6.38 -0.34 -3.28
N ASN A 263 -7.54 -0.73 -2.76
CA ASN A 263 -8.71 0.12 -2.73
C ASN A 263 -8.64 1.14 -1.57
N VAL A 264 -9.62 2.04 -1.51
CA VAL A 264 -9.70 3.07 -0.46
C VAL A 264 -10.38 2.46 0.77
N GLY A 265 -9.82 2.63 1.96
CA GLY A 265 -10.43 2.19 3.22
C GLY A 265 -11.70 2.96 3.61
N PRO A 266 -12.31 2.64 4.77
CA PRO A 266 -13.48 3.37 5.27
C PRO A 266 -13.09 4.76 5.79
N ILE A 267 -12.85 5.70 4.86
CA ILE A 267 -12.32 7.04 5.15
C ILE A 267 -13.22 7.88 6.06
N GLY A 268 -14.53 7.60 6.11
CA GLY A 268 -15.47 8.23 7.05
C GLY A 268 -15.26 7.81 8.50
N CYS A 269 -14.55 6.71 8.75
CA CYS A 269 -14.18 6.25 10.09
C CYS A 269 -12.86 6.83 10.59
N ILE A 270 -12.15 7.62 9.76
CA ILE A 270 -10.90 8.28 10.18
C ILE A 270 -11.24 9.27 11.32
N PRO A 271 -10.46 9.30 12.42
CA PRO A 271 -10.72 10.22 13.55
C PRO A 271 -10.95 11.67 13.12
N TYR A 272 -10.09 12.22 12.24
CA TYR A 272 -10.27 13.56 11.69
C TYR A 272 -11.62 13.75 10.98
N GLN A 273 -12.13 12.76 10.25
CA GLN A 273 -13.42 12.85 9.58
C GLN A 273 -14.59 12.75 10.57
N ARG A 274 -14.48 11.93 11.62
CA ARG A 274 -15.48 11.83 12.70
C ARG A 274 -15.56 13.15 13.48
N ASP A 275 -14.42 13.73 13.83
CA ASP A 275 -14.33 14.97 14.61
C ASP A 275 -14.83 16.20 13.83
N THR A 276 -14.64 16.23 12.51
CA THR A 276 -14.97 17.40 11.67
C THR A 276 -16.33 17.31 10.99
N THR A 277 -16.98 16.15 10.98
CA THR A 277 -18.31 15.98 10.37
C THR A 277 -19.41 16.24 11.40
N PRO A 278 -20.23 17.31 11.25
CA PRO A 278 -21.26 17.63 12.23
C PRO A 278 -22.32 16.53 12.35
N GLY A 279 -22.71 16.21 13.58
CA GLY A 279 -23.84 15.31 13.87
C GLY A 279 -23.55 13.82 13.73
N VAL A 280 -22.30 13.43 13.46
CA VAL A 280 -21.89 12.01 13.35
C VAL A 280 -21.55 11.41 14.72
N GLY A 281 -21.06 12.21 15.67
CA GLY A 281 -20.70 11.72 17.01
C GLY A 281 -19.64 10.62 16.93
N ASP A 282 -19.92 9.47 17.57
CA ASP A 282 -19.00 8.34 17.57
C ASP A 282 -19.10 7.44 16.32
N ASP A 283 -20.05 7.68 15.41
CA ASP A 283 -20.21 6.87 14.21
C ASP A 283 -19.19 7.24 13.12
N CYS A 284 -19.18 6.49 12.02
CA CYS A 284 -18.45 6.87 10.82
C CYS A 284 -19.28 7.82 9.94
N ALA A 285 -18.62 8.81 9.34
CA ALA A 285 -19.28 9.69 8.38
C ALA A 285 -19.72 8.93 7.12
N SER A 286 -21.01 8.99 6.80
CA SER A 286 -21.62 8.15 5.76
C SER A 286 -21.22 8.54 4.34
N LEU A 287 -21.23 9.83 4.00
CA LEU A 287 -20.91 10.31 2.65
C LEU A 287 -19.48 9.95 2.18
N PRO A 288 -18.41 10.17 2.98
CA PRO A 288 -17.06 9.72 2.60
C PRO A 288 -17.00 8.21 2.34
N ASN A 289 -17.63 7.39 3.19
CA ASN A 289 -17.67 5.94 3.02
C ASN A 289 -18.43 5.51 1.76
N GLN A 290 -19.59 6.12 1.46
CA GLN A 290 -20.35 5.85 0.24
C GLN A 290 -19.54 6.18 -1.02
N MET A 291 -18.81 7.30 -1.02
CA MET A 291 -17.95 7.68 -2.14
C MET A 291 -16.76 6.71 -2.30
N ALA A 292 -16.12 6.32 -1.20
CA ALA A 292 -15.06 5.32 -1.22
C ALA A 292 -15.56 3.97 -1.76
N GLN A 293 -16.72 3.50 -1.31
CA GLN A 293 -17.34 2.27 -1.81
C GLN A 293 -17.69 2.36 -3.30
N LEU A 294 -18.26 3.48 -3.76
CA LEU A 294 -18.54 3.71 -5.18
C LEU A 294 -17.26 3.65 -6.03
N PHE A 295 -16.18 4.27 -5.56
CA PHE A 295 -14.87 4.19 -6.20
C PHE A 295 -14.33 2.76 -6.18
N ASN A 296 -14.37 2.07 -5.06
CA ASN A 296 -13.87 0.71 -4.89
C ASN A 296 -14.60 -0.29 -5.82
N THR A 297 -15.92 -0.15 -5.99
CA THR A 297 -16.69 -0.96 -6.95
C THR A 297 -16.17 -0.75 -8.38
N ARG A 298 -16.01 0.50 -8.81
CA ARG A 298 -15.51 0.80 -10.17
C ARG A 298 -14.04 0.42 -10.35
N LEU A 299 -13.22 0.57 -9.31
CA LEU A 299 -11.82 0.18 -9.31
C LEU A 299 -11.68 -1.34 -9.45
N LYS A 300 -12.50 -2.13 -8.75
CA LYS A 300 -12.50 -3.59 -8.86
C LYS A 300 -12.78 -4.04 -10.30
N SER A 301 -13.77 -3.42 -10.96
CA SER A 301 -14.05 -3.67 -12.38
C SER A 301 -12.88 -3.26 -13.29
N LEU A 302 -12.29 -2.09 -13.06
CA LEU A 302 -11.12 -1.62 -13.82
C LEU A 302 -9.92 -2.57 -13.67
N VAL A 303 -9.61 -3.00 -12.45
CA VAL A 303 -8.50 -3.92 -12.18
C VAL A 303 -8.72 -5.28 -12.88
N ALA A 304 -9.94 -5.80 -12.86
CA ALA A 304 -10.30 -7.02 -13.58
C ALA A 304 -10.16 -6.86 -15.10
N GLU A 305 -10.63 -5.74 -15.67
CA GLU A 305 -10.47 -5.39 -17.08
C GLU A 305 -8.98 -5.29 -17.48
N LEU A 306 -8.15 -4.59 -16.70
CA LEU A 306 -6.73 -4.45 -17.01
C LEU A 306 -5.98 -5.78 -16.91
N SER A 307 -6.33 -6.64 -15.94
CA SER A 307 -5.70 -7.95 -15.81
C SER A 307 -5.98 -8.89 -16.98
N THR A 308 -7.08 -8.71 -17.71
CA THR A 308 -7.42 -9.53 -18.89
C THR A 308 -6.99 -8.90 -20.21
N SER A 309 -6.99 -7.57 -20.29
CA SER A 309 -6.67 -6.82 -21.51
C SER A 309 -5.17 -6.55 -21.71
N LEU A 310 -4.37 -6.54 -20.64
CA LEU A 310 -2.93 -6.28 -20.73
C LEU A 310 -2.14 -7.58 -20.64
N GLU A 311 -1.70 -8.07 -21.80
CA GLU A 311 -1.05 -9.37 -21.97
C GLU A 311 0.17 -9.57 -21.06
N GLY A 312 0.28 -10.76 -20.48
CA GLY A 312 1.39 -11.15 -19.61
C GLY A 312 1.45 -10.40 -18.28
N SER A 313 0.45 -9.57 -17.98
CA SER A 313 0.32 -8.90 -16.68
C SER A 313 -0.66 -9.64 -15.77
N LYS A 314 -0.49 -9.43 -14.47
CA LYS A 314 -1.41 -9.85 -13.42
C LYS A 314 -1.67 -8.64 -12.55
N PHE A 315 -2.91 -8.17 -12.55
CA PHE A 315 -3.36 -7.16 -11.60
C PHE A 315 -4.10 -7.84 -10.46
N VAL A 316 -3.79 -7.43 -9.24
CA VAL A 316 -4.43 -7.94 -8.02
C VAL A 316 -5.13 -6.78 -7.32
N TYR A 317 -6.43 -6.91 -7.12
CA TYR A 317 -7.21 -5.98 -6.31
C TYR A 317 -7.05 -6.33 -4.83
N ALA A 318 -6.51 -5.42 -4.03
CA ALA A 318 -6.41 -5.57 -2.59
C ALA A 318 -7.55 -4.83 -1.88
N ASP A 319 -8.40 -5.59 -1.18
CA ASP A 319 -9.64 -5.10 -0.56
C ASP A 319 -9.41 -4.59 0.86
N VAL A 320 -8.68 -3.49 0.98
CA VAL A 320 -8.36 -2.81 2.24
C VAL A 320 -9.63 -2.35 2.97
N TYR A 321 -10.66 -1.90 2.25
CA TYR A 321 -11.92 -1.45 2.86
C TYR A 321 -12.51 -2.52 3.79
N ASN A 322 -12.74 -3.73 3.27
CA ASN A 322 -13.36 -4.79 4.06
C ASN A 322 -12.45 -5.31 5.18
N ILE A 323 -11.12 -5.26 4.99
CA ILE A 323 -10.18 -5.62 6.05
C ILE A 323 -10.28 -4.65 7.22
N VAL A 324 -10.27 -3.34 6.94
CA VAL A 324 -10.34 -2.31 7.98
C VAL A 324 -11.73 -2.28 8.62
N ASP A 325 -12.79 -2.45 7.84
CA ASP A 325 -14.16 -2.54 8.36
C ASP A 325 -14.31 -3.73 9.33
N ASP A 326 -13.76 -4.91 8.98
CA ASP A 326 -13.77 -6.09 9.86
C ASP A 326 -13.00 -5.84 11.17
N ILE A 327 -11.86 -5.13 11.10
CA ILE A 327 -11.11 -4.71 12.29
C ILE A 327 -11.95 -3.78 13.15
N ILE A 328 -12.61 -2.78 12.57
CA ILE A 328 -13.45 -1.84 13.31
C ILE A 328 -14.61 -2.57 14.00
N GLN A 329 -15.28 -3.49 13.30
CA GLN A 329 -16.43 -4.23 13.84
C GLN A 329 -16.05 -5.30 14.86
N ASN A 330 -14.81 -5.83 14.81
CA ASN A 330 -14.36 -6.95 15.64
C ASN A 330 -13.05 -6.66 16.39
N TYR A 331 -12.81 -5.39 16.74
CA TYR A 331 -11.52 -4.89 17.22
C TYR A 331 -10.91 -5.68 18.40
N GLU A 332 -11.73 -6.14 19.36
CA GLU A 332 -11.28 -6.97 20.48
C GLU A 332 -10.56 -8.25 20.02
N SER A 333 -11.02 -8.84 18.92
CA SER A 333 -10.42 -10.07 18.36
C SER A 333 -9.07 -9.84 17.69
N PHE A 334 -8.76 -8.58 17.38
CA PHE A 334 -7.47 -8.11 16.89
C PHE A 334 -6.58 -7.54 18.01
N GLY A 335 -7.05 -7.57 19.27
CA GLY A 335 -6.31 -7.07 20.43
C GLY A 335 -6.27 -5.55 20.56
N LEU A 336 -7.27 -4.86 19.97
CA LEU A 336 -7.45 -3.41 20.05
C LEU A 336 -8.44 -3.00 21.13
#